data_AF-A0A7C4ZR54-F1
#
_entry.id   AF-A0A7C4ZR54-F1
#
_cell.length_a   1.000
_cell.length_b   1.000
_cell.length_c   1.000
_cell.angle_alpha   90.00
_cell.angle_beta   90.00
_cell.angle_gamma   90.00
#
_symmetry.space_group_name_H-M   'P 1'
#
loop_
_entity.id
_entity.type
_entity.pdbx_description
1 polymer ?
#
loop_
_entity_poly.entity_id
_entity_poly.type
_entity_poly.pdbx_seq_one_letter_code
_entity_poly.pdbx_strand_id
1 'polypeptide(L)'
;MPVDFTQYRFNFSLDVFDEPVKNFLKQQIKELGYDPHELLPVIEVAIEHAKKFVDNREKVFLPPRILRSKIEEHAYLSLRGVISQGEKWKFLRERIKSYCSIFLVGAGLSFESGIPLTKVLEDLVNFCGVKNYDELRRDREKCLKFKLEFKKICDKKQVGTSHRLIVKNFPEYILEIICLNWDNLIERAAKELNKVIHKVNEDTIVKNERYLWKFHGDVENIEGRWVFPDEKGYVFNCFLDYIKRTELRNQMFIFVIVGYSEREEEIYENIIHPFEKEPPRPTFRIGLNLERLHEENYIVGPADFILKQILPVK
;
A
#
# COMPACT_ATOMS: atom_id res chain seq x y z
N MET A 1 2.29 -51.70 26.37
CA MET A 1 3.45 -51.06 25.72
C MET A 1 3.05 -49.64 25.38
N PRO A 2 3.79 -48.60 25.79
CA PRO A 2 3.52 -47.25 25.32
C PRO A 2 3.85 -47.18 23.82
N VAL A 3 2.88 -46.76 23.01
CA VAL A 3 3.08 -46.50 21.58
C VAL A 3 3.95 -45.26 21.48
N ASP A 4 5.13 -45.39 20.89
CA ASP A 4 6.00 -44.26 20.62
C ASP A 4 5.41 -43.44 19.46
N PHE A 5 4.63 -42.41 19.80
CA PHE A 5 4.01 -41.51 18.83
C PHE A 5 5.02 -40.55 18.17
N THR A 6 6.31 -40.58 18.54
CA THR A 6 7.31 -39.71 17.92
C THR A 6 7.64 -40.07 16.47
N GLN A 7 7.24 -41.27 16.01
CA GLN A 7 7.50 -41.75 14.65
C GLN A 7 6.51 -41.24 13.59
N TYR A 8 5.38 -40.63 13.97
CA TYR A 8 4.40 -40.06 13.02
C TYR A 8 4.54 -38.54 12.92
N ARG A 9 5.74 -38.06 12.55
CA ARG A 9 5.90 -36.67 12.12
C ARG A 9 5.34 -36.52 10.72
N PHE A 10 4.10 -36.04 10.64
CA PHE A 10 3.50 -35.62 9.38
C PHE A 10 4.15 -34.31 8.93
N ASN A 11 5.12 -34.40 8.03
CA ASN A 11 5.80 -33.25 7.44
C ASN A 11 5.05 -32.79 6.18
N PHE A 12 3.82 -32.28 6.32
CA PHE A 12 3.10 -31.66 5.21
C PHE A 12 3.10 -30.13 5.36
N SER A 13 3.19 -29.42 4.23
CA SER A 13 3.07 -27.96 4.22
C SER A 13 1.65 -27.54 4.60
N LEU A 14 1.50 -26.45 5.38
CA LEU A 14 0.17 -25.88 5.66
C LEU A 14 -0.48 -25.27 4.42
N ASP A 15 0.27 -25.07 3.34
CA ASP A 15 -0.23 -24.52 2.06
C ASP A 15 -1.31 -25.42 1.44
N VAL A 16 -1.37 -26.70 1.81
CA VAL A 16 -2.45 -27.60 1.41
C VAL A 16 -3.83 -27.12 1.86
N PHE A 17 -3.88 -26.22 2.84
CA PHE A 17 -5.12 -25.64 3.38
C PHE A 17 -5.51 -24.31 2.75
N ASP A 18 -4.69 -23.71 1.88
CA ASP A 18 -4.92 -22.34 1.40
C ASP A 18 -6.23 -22.18 0.66
N GLU A 19 -6.46 -23.03 -0.34
CA GLU A 19 -7.67 -22.95 -1.15
C GLU A 19 -8.94 -23.32 -0.34
N PRO A 20 -8.96 -24.38 0.48
CA PRO A 20 -10.07 -24.63 1.40
C PRO A 20 -10.39 -23.47 2.34
N VAL A 21 -9.38 -22.89 3.00
CA VAL A 21 -9.55 -21.77 3.94
C VAL A 21 -10.00 -20.51 3.20
N LYS A 22 -9.41 -20.22 2.04
CA LYS A 22 -9.81 -19.10 1.18
C LYS A 22 -11.28 -19.21 0.76
N ASN A 23 -11.76 -20.41 0.42
CA ASN A 23 -13.16 -20.63 0.07
C ASN A 23 -14.11 -20.48 1.27
N PHE A 24 -13.71 -20.98 2.44
CA PHE A 24 -14.44 -20.74 3.69
C PHE A 24 -14.57 -19.24 3.98
N LEU A 25 -13.47 -18.48 3.93
CA LEU A 25 -13.47 -17.04 4.19
C LEU A 25 -14.29 -16.26 3.17
N LYS A 26 -14.21 -16.61 1.87
CA LYS A 26 -15.05 -16.00 0.83
C LYS A 26 -16.53 -16.17 1.13
N GLN A 27 -16.95 -17.35 1.61
CA GLN A 27 -18.34 -17.57 2.00
C GLN A 27 -18.74 -16.69 3.20
N GLN A 28 -17.89 -16.64 4.24
CA GLN A 28 -18.15 -15.80 5.41
C GLN A 28 -18.25 -14.30 5.06
N ILE A 29 -17.42 -13.81 4.14
CA ILE A 29 -17.49 -12.42 3.68
C ILE A 29 -18.82 -12.11 2.97
N LYS A 30 -19.30 -13.04 2.12
CA LYS A 30 -20.61 -12.91 1.47
C LYS A 30 -21.75 -12.89 2.48
N GLU A 31 -21.70 -13.75 3.50
CA GLU A 31 -22.69 -13.78 4.58
C GLU A 31 -22.73 -12.47 5.38
N LEU A 32 -21.60 -11.76 5.48
CA LEU A 32 -21.49 -10.43 6.07
C LEU A 32 -21.91 -9.28 5.13
N GLY A 33 -22.30 -9.58 3.89
CA GLY A 33 -22.78 -8.59 2.91
C GLY A 33 -21.69 -7.85 2.13
N TYR A 34 -20.47 -8.36 2.12
CA TYR A 34 -19.34 -7.76 1.38
C TYR A 34 -18.99 -8.58 0.14
N ASP A 35 -18.36 -7.95 -0.85
CA ASP A 35 -17.76 -8.65 -1.98
C ASP A 35 -16.40 -9.24 -1.56
N PRO A 36 -16.22 -10.59 -1.59
CA PRO A 36 -14.94 -11.20 -1.25
C PRO A 36 -13.79 -10.76 -2.14
N HIS A 37 -14.06 -10.33 -3.38
CA HIS A 37 -13.02 -9.89 -4.30
C HIS A 37 -12.31 -8.62 -3.81
N GLU A 38 -13.03 -7.71 -3.15
CA GLU A 38 -12.47 -6.48 -2.57
C GLU A 38 -11.59 -6.75 -1.34
N LEU A 39 -11.70 -7.93 -0.74
CA LEU A 39 -10.97 -8.32 0.47
C LEU A 39 -9.96 -9.45 0.24
N LEU A 40 -9.73 -9.87 -1.01
CA LEU A 40 -8.77 -10.93 -1.34
C LEU A 40 -7.38 -10.72 -0.71
N PRO A 41 -6.78 -9.50 -0.74
CA PRO A 41 -5.48 -9.29 -0.10
C PRO A 41 -5.52 -9.50 1.42
N VAL A 42 -6.62 -9.15 2.07
CA VAL A 42 -6.82 -9.41 3.51
C VAL A 42 -7.00 -10.89 3.79
N ILE A 43 -7.75 -11.61 2.95
CA ILE A 43 -7.90 -13.07 3.07
C ILE A 43 -6.54 -13.74 3.03
N GLU A 44 -5.69 -13.38 2.06
CA GLU A 44 -4.36 -13.97 1.90
C GLU A 44 -3.46 -13.68 3.11
N VAL A 45 -3.42 -12.44 3.58
CA VAL A 45 -2.62 -12.08 4.76
C VAL A 45 -3.18 -12.74 6.04
N ALA A 46 -4.50 -12.90 6.15
CA ALA A 46 -5.12 -13.56 7.30
C ALA A 46 -4.80 -15.06 7.35
N ILE A 47 -4.77 -15.74 6.21
CA ILE A 47 -4.34 -17.14 6.10
C ILE A 47 -2.88 -17.27 6.55
N GLU A 48 -1.98 -16.45 6.02
CA GLU A 48 -0.56 -16.48 6.38
C GLU A 48 -0.32 -16.17 7.85
N HIS A 49 -1.04 -15.19 8.40
CA HIS A 49 -0.97 -14.85 9.82
C HIS A 49 -1.49 -16.01 10.70
N ALA A 50 -2.61 -16.64 10.31
CA ALA A 50 -3.16 -17.79 11.03
C ALA A 50 -2.22 -19.01 10.97
N LYS A 51 -1.59 -19.28 9.83
CA LYS A 51 -0.57 -20.34 9.70
C LYS A 51 0.58 -20.13 10.68
N LYS A 52 1.12 -18.91 10.80
CA LYS A 52 2.19 -18.59 11.77
C LYS A 52 1.76 -18.87 13.21
N PHE A 53 0.51 -18.58 13.55
CA PHE A 53 -0.03 -18.84 14.89
C PHE A 53 -0.08 -20.35 15.20
N VAL A 54 -0.51 -21.16 14.23
CA VAL A 54 -0.62 -22.61 14.35
C VAL A 54 0.76 -23.31 14.28
N ASP A 55 1.67 -22.79 13.45
CA ASP A 55 3.04 -23.31 13.27
C ASP A 55 3.86 -23.26 14.56
N ASN A 56 3.78 -22.13 15.27
CA ASN A 56 4.59 -21.88 16.46
C ASN A 56 4.25 -22.77 17.68
N ARG A 57 3.21 -23.61 17.63
CA ARG A 57 2.72 -24.31 18.84
C ARG A 57 2.27 -25.76 18.64
N GLU A 58 1.84 -26.20 17.44
CA GLU A 58 0.92 -27.36 17.38
C GLU A 58 1.11 -28.35 16.22
N LYS A 59 1.98 -28.07 15.23
CA LYS A 59 2.14 -28.93 14.04
C LYS A 59 2.47 -30.40 14.34
N VAL A 60 3.10 -30.68 15.49
CA VAL A 60 3.61 -32.02 15.79
C VAL A 60 2.52 -32.98 16.28
N PHE A 61 1.34 -32.49 16.70
CA PHE A 61 0.36 -33.33 17.41
C PHE A 61 -1.09 -33.25 16.92
N LEU A 62 -1.44 -32.33 16.01
CA LEU A 62 -2.84 -32.14 15.62
C LEU A 62 -3.19 -32.82 14.28
N PRO A 63 -4.33 -33.53 14.19
CA PRO A 63 -4.87 -34.03 12.93
C PRO A 63 -5.10 -32.89 11.92
N PRO A 64 -4.93 -33.13 10.60
CA PRO A 64 -5.10 -32.12 9.54
C PRO A 64 -6.43 -31.35 9.61
N ARG A 65 -7.53 -32.02 9.98
CA ARG A 65 -8.84 -31.38 10.15
C ARG A 65 -8.86 -30.34 11.28
N ILE A 66 -8.15 -30.60 12.38
CA ILE A 66 -8.06 -29.67 13.50
C ILE A 66 -7.16 -28.49 13.12
N LEU A 67 -6.02 -28.76 12.46
CA LEU A 67 -5.12 -27.70 11.97
C LEU A 67 -5.86 -26.75 11.03
N ARG A 68 -6.58 -27.29 10.03
CA ARG A 68 -7.42 -26.49 9.13
C ARG A 68 -8.44 -25.65 9.90
N SER A 69 -9.19 -26.26 10.82
CA SER A 69 -10.22 -25.56 11.61
C SER A 69 -9.64 -24.39 12.40
N LYS A 70 -8.43 -24.54 12.98
CA LYS A 70 -7.76 -23.45 13.68
C LYS A 70 -7.31 -22.34 12.75
N ILE A 71 -6.78 -22.69 11.58
CA ILE A 71 -6.41 -21.68 10.55
C ILE A 71 -7.66 -20.91 10.11
N GLU A 72 -8.78 -21.61 9.85
CA GLU A 72 -10.07 -21.00 9.51
C GLU A 72 -10.56 -20.04 10.60
N GLU A 73 -10.56 -20.47 11.87
CA GLU A 73 -10.98 -19.65 13.01
C GLU A 73 -10.12 -18.39 13.16
N HIS A 74 -8.79 -18.54 13.20
CA HIS A 74 -7.88 -17.40 13.37
C HIS A 74 -7.96 -16.43 12.19
N ALA A 75 -7.99 -16.92 10.96
CA ALA A 75 -8.11 -16.06 9.79
C ALA A 75 -9.46 -15.33 9.75
N TYR A 76 -10.54 -16.00 10.15
CA TYR A 76 -11.87 -15.39 10.24
C TYR A 76 -11.92 -14.30 11.32
N LEU A 77 -11.31 -14.51 12.48
CA LEU A 77 -11.21 -13.48 13.53
C LEU A 77 -10.45 -12.24 13.02
N SER A 78 -9.34 -12.42 12.31
CA SER A 78 -8.61 -11.30 11.69
C SER A 78 -9.48 -10.54 10.69
N LEU A 79 -10.20 -11.26 9.82
CA LEU A 79 -11.11 -10.67 8.84
C LEU A 79 -12.26 -9.88 9.51
N ARG A 80 -12.90 -10.44 10.53
CA ARG A 80 -13.93 -9.72 11.31
C ARG A 80 -13.37 -8.46 11.94
N GLY A 81 -12.16 -8.55 12.47
CA GLY A 81 -11.39 -7.43 12.96
C GLY A 81 -11.29 -6.31 11.92
N VAL A 82 -10.86 -6.65 10.70
CA VAL A 82 -10.74 -5.71 9.58
C VAL A 82 -12.08 -5.02 9.28
N ILE A 83 -13.14 -5.82 9.13
CA ILE A 83 -14.49 -5.32 8.79
C ILE A 83 -15.11 -4.48 9.93
N SER A 84 -14.76 -4.76 11.18
CA SER A 84 -15.28 -4.04 12.36
C SER A 84 -14.73 -2.61 12.53
N GLN A 85 -13.80 -2.18 11.68
CA GLN A 85 -13.19 -0.84 11.73
C GLN A 85 -14.12 0.29 11.21
N GLY A 86 -15.42 0.03 11.03
CA GLY A 86 -16.39 0.97 10.46
C GLY A 86 -16.40 2.35 11.13
N GLU A 87 -16.28 2.41 12.46
CA GLU A 87 -16.21 3.70 13.17
C GLU A 87 -14.94 4.48 12.85
N LYS A 88 -13.78 3.80 12.67
CA LYS A 88 -12.54 4.45 12.21
C LYS A 88 -12.73 5.05 10.82
N TRP A 89 -13.39 4.32 9.91
CA TRP A 89 -13.65 4.79 8.55
C TRP A 89 -14.55 6.03 8.54
N LYS A 90 -15.64 5.98 9.30
CA LYS A 90 -16.59 7.08 9.45
C LYS A 90 -15.91 8.31 10.05
N PHE A 91 -15.15 8.13 11.13
CA PHE A 91 -14.40 9.22 11.75
C PHE A 91 -13.44 9.87 10.75
N LEU A 92 -12.63 9.08 10.04
CA LEU A 92 -11.69 9.59 9.04
C LEU A 92 -12.43 10.32 7.90
N ARG A 93 -13.53 9.78 7.39
CA ARG A 93 -14.35 10.42 6.35
C ARG A 93 -14.83 11.81 6.77
N GLU A 94 -15.41 11.93 7.96
CA GLU A 94 -15.92 13.21 8.45
C GLU A 94 -14.79 14.23 8.69
N ARG A 95 -13.63 13.76 9.15
CA ARG A 95 -12.43 14.60 9.28
C ARG A 95 -11.89 15.08 7.94
N ILE A 96 -11.81 14.21 6.93
CA ILE A 96 -11.43 14.58 5.55
C ILE A 96 -12.41 15.62 4.99
N LYS A 97 -13.72 15.45 5.18
CA LYS A 97 -14.70 16.45 4.75
C LYS A 97 -14.52 17.81 5.44
N SER A 98 -14.13 17.81 6.71
CA SER A 98 -14.06 19.02 7.53
C SER A 98 -12.76 19.80 7.33
N TYR A 99 -11.64 19.10 7.13
CA TYR A 99 -10.31 19.70 7.12
C TYR A 99 -9.51 19.43 5.83
N CYS A 100 -10.11 18.76 4.85
CA CYS A 100 -9.39 18.19 3.71
C CYS A 100 -8.27 17.24 4.17
N SER A 101 -7.40 16.85 3.23
CA SER A 101 -6.33 15.90 3.51
C SER A 101 -5.12 16.08 2.62
N ILE A 102 -3.98 15.56 3.07
CA ILE A 102 -2.79 15.33 2.26
C ILE A 102 -2.54 13.83 2.21
N PHE A 103 -2.30 13.30 1.01
CA PHE A 103 -2.09 11.89 0.79
C PHE A 103 -0.62 11.61 0.51
N LEU A 104 -0.01 10.69 1.27
CA LEU A 104 1.28 10.07 0.96
C LEU A 104 1.03 8.63 0.49
N VAL A 105 1.30 8.32 -0.77
CA VAL A 105 0.96 7.02 -1.37
C VAL A 105 2.21 6.26 -1.79
N GLY A 106 2.25 4.99 -1.44
CA GLY A 106 3.29 4.03 -1.83
C GLY A 106 2.74 2.86 -2.65
N ALA A 107 3.60 1.85 -2.86
CA ALA A 107 3.34 0.77 -3.82
C ALA A 107 2.07 -0.04 -3.51
N GLY A 108 1.65 -0.09 -2.24
CA GLY A 108 0.41 -0.75 -1.83
C GLY A 108 -0.85 -0.10 -2.40
N LEU A 109 -0.82 1.15 -2.84
CA LEU A 109 -1.91 1.78 -3.59
C LEU A 109 -2.15 1.08 -4.93
N SER A 110 -1.08 0.68 -5.60
CA SER A 110 -1.10 0.16 -6.97
C SER A 110 -1.18 -1.37 -7.03
N PHE A 111 -1.33 -2.02 -5.88
CA PHE A 111 -1.45 -3.47 -5.78
C PHE A 111 -2.66 -4.02 -6.52
N GLU A 112 -3.83 -3.37 -6.41
CA GLU A 112 -5.06 -3.76 -7.15
C GLU A 112 -4.89 -3.71 -8.67
N SER A 113 -3.97 -2.88 -9.17
CA SER A 113 -3.64 -2.76 -10.59
C SER A 113 -2.63 -3.81 -11.04
N GLY A 114 -2.20 -4.70 -10.14
CA GLY A 114 -1.22 -5.75 -10.38
C GLY A 114 0.18 -5.19 -10.67
N ILE A 115 0.52 -4.01 -10.14
CA ILE A 115 1.88 -3.47 -10.22
C ILE A 115 2.80 -4.35 -9.33
N PRO A 116 3.96 -4.77 -9.84
CA PRO A 116 4.93 -5.56 -9.08
C PRO A 116 5.30 -4.92 -7.74
N LEU A 117 5.22 -5.70 -6.66
CA LEU A 117 5.88 -5.37 -5.38
C LEU A 117 7.35 -5.82 -5.42
N THR A 118 8.12 -5.47 -4.38
CA THR A 118 9.58 -5.64 -4.28
C THR A 118 10.10 -6.99 -4.77
N LYS A 119 9.47 -8.11 -4.42
CA LYS A 119 9.92 -9.45 -4.83
C LYS A 119 9.85 -9.68 -6.36
N VAL A 120 8.82 -9.19 -7.03
CA VAL A 120 8.71 -9.29 -8.50
C VAL A 120 9.61 -8.27 -9.17
N LEU A 121 9.91 -7.15 -8.49
CA LEU A 121 10.94 -6.22 -8.97
C LEU A 121 12.34 -6.86 -8.91
N GLU A 122 12.65 -7.70 -7.94
CA GLU A 122 13.92 -8.47 -7.90
C GLU A 122 14.06 -9.37 -9.14
N ASP A 123 12.98 -10.01 -9.60
CA ASP A 123 13.01 -10.78 -10.85
C ASP A 123 13.32 -9.89 -12.07
N LEU A 124 12.80 -8.67 -12.09
CA LEU A 124 13.09 -7.70 -13.14
C LEU A 124 14.54 -7.19 -13.09
N VAL A 125 15.07 -6.97 -11.89
CA VAL A 125 16.49 -6.65 -11.65
C VAL A 125 17.38 -7.78 -12.20
N ASN A 126 17.07 -9.03 -11.86
CA ASN A 126 17.75 -10.22 -12.37
C ASN A 126 17.67 -10.34 -13.90
N PHE A 127 16.50 -10.07 -14.49
CA PHE A 127 16.31 -10.04 -15.95
C PHE A 127 17.18 -8.99 -16.66
N CYS A 128 17.52 -7.91 -15.95
CA CYS A 128 18.44 -6.88 -16.46
C CYS A 128 19.92 -7.29 -16.34
N GLY A 129 20.22 -8.45 -15.75
CA GLY A 129 21.58 -8.98 -15.65
C GLY A 129 22.40 -8.35 -14.53
N VAL A 130 21.74 -7.97 -13.43
CA VAL A 130 22.35 -7.51 -12.17
C VAL A 130 21.66 -8.20 -11.00
N LYS A 131 22.32 -8.25 -9.83
CA LYS A 131 21.80 -8.96 -8.65
C LYS A 131 21.02 -8.07 -7.68
N ASN A 132 21.23 -6.77 -7.75
CA ASN A 132 20.67 -5.79 -6.81
C ASN A 132 20.61 -4.40 -7.46
N TYR A 133 19.96 -3.46 -6.76
CA TYR A 133 19.78 -2.09 -7.26
C TYR A 133 21.08 -1.26 -7.25
N ASP A 134 22.06 -1.57 -6.39
CA ASP A 134 23.36 -0.88 -6.40
C ASP A 134 24.14 -1.17 -7.69
N GLU A 135 24.20 -2.43 -8.11
CA GLU A 135 24.74 -2.80 -9.42
C GLU A 135 23.93 -2.18 -10.56
N LEU A 136 22.60 -2.16 -10.46
CA LEU A 136 21.73 -1.55 -11.46
C LEU A 136 22.05 -0.06 -11.65
N ARG A 137 22.21 0.70 -10.56
CA ARG A 137 22.50 2.14 -10.60
C ARG A 137 23.87 2.47 -11.21
N ARG A 138 24.87 1.61 -11.03
CA ARG A 138 26.22 1.83 -11.55
C ARG A 138 26.35 1.56 -13.05
N ASP A 139 25.43 0.77 -13.61
CA ASP A 139 25.40 0.43 -15.02
C ASP A 139 24.25 1.16 -15.73
N ARG A 140 24.59 2.24 -16.46
CA ARG A 140 23.61 3.09 -17.13
C ARG A 140 22.77 2.34 -18.15
N GLU A 141 23.35 1.38 -18.88
CA GLU A 141 22.63 0.62 -19.90
C GLU A 141 21.61 -0.32 -19.25
N LYS A 142 22.03 -1.04 -18.21
CA LYS A 142 21.13 -1.94 -17.47
C LYS A 142 20.04 -1.19 -16.71
N CYS A 143 20.36 -0.03 -16.14
CA CYS A 143 19.38 0.86 -15.52
C CYS A 143 18.33 1.32 -16.53
N LEU A 144 18.76 1.76 -17.71
CA LEU A 144 17.84 2.15 -18.79
C LEU A 144 16.96 0.98 -19.23
N LYS A 145 17.54 -0.22 -19.39
CA LYS A 145 16.80 -1.45 -19.69
C LYS A 145 15.73 -1.72 -18.63
N PHE A 146 16.08 -1.66 -17.35
CA PHE A 146 15.12 -1.86 -16.25
C PHE A 146 13.95 -0.89 -16.33
N LYS A 147 14.22 0.41 -16.48
CA LYS A 147 13.16 1.44 -16.56
C LYS A 147 12.23 1.23 -17.75
N LEU A 148 12.78 0.88 -18.91
CA LEU A 148 12.00 0.59 -20.12
C LEU A 148 11.12 -0.66 -19.97
N GLU A 149 11.65 -1.73 -19.36
CA GLU A 149 10.86 -2.93 -19.08
C GLU A 149 9.78 -2.66 -18.02
N PHE A 150 10.09 -1.89 -16.98
CA PHE A 150 9.09 -1.47 -16.00
C PHE A 150 7.98 -0.65 -16.67
N LYS A 151 8.33 0.25 -17.60
CA LYS A 151 7.34 0.98 -18.40
C LYS A 151 6.42 0.05 -19.18
N LYS A 152 6.97 -0.96 -19.87
CA LYS A 152 6.16 -1.96 -20.59
C LYS A 152 5.20 -2.71 -19.66
N ILE A 153 5.59 -2.94 -18.40
CA ILE A 153 4.70 -3.53 -17.40
C ILE A 153 3.58 -2.55 -17.06
N CYS A 154 3.90 -1.29 -16.73
CA CYS A 154 2.95 -0.24 -16.40
C CYS A 154 1.93 0.02 -17.52
N ASP A 155 2.39 0.10 -18.78
CA ASP A 155 1.55 0.36 -19.94
C ASP A 155 0.46 -0.73 -20.14
N LYS A 156 0.74 -1.97 -19.69
CA LYS A 156 -0.22 -3.09 -19.73
C LYS A 156 -1.19 -3.12 -18.55
N LYS A 157 -0.93 -2.36 -17.47
CA LYS A 157 -1.81 -2.34 -16.30
C LYS A 157 -2.98 -1.41 -16.52
N GLN A 158 -4.11 -1.74 -15.90
CA GLN A 158 -5.29 -0.91 -15.88
C GLN A 158 -5.26 0.02 -14.67
N VAL A 159 -5.88 1.19 -14.82
CA VAL A 159 -6.11 2.10 -13.72
C VAL A 159 -7.01 1.42 -12.70
N GLY A 160 -6.55 1.34 -11.45
CA GLY A 160 -7.32 0.78 -10.34
C GLY A 160 -8.35 1.74 -9.75
N THR A 161 -9.20 1.22 -8.87
CA THR A 161 -10.25 1.99 -8.18
C THR A 161 -9.67 3.05 -7.25
N SER A 162 -8.63 2.74 -6.49
CA SER A 162 -7.95 3.67 -5.58
C SER A 162 -7.47 4.93 -6.30
N HIS A 163 -6.86 4.78 -7.47
CA HIS A 163 -6.36 5.89 -8.27
C HIS A 163 -7.51 6.80 -8.73
N ARG A 164 -8.61 6.22 -9.20
CA ARG A 164 -9.82 6.98 -9.59
C ARG A 164 -10.43 7.71 -8.41
N LEU A 165 -10.47 7.08 -7.23
CA LEU A 165 -11.02 7.70 -6.03
C LEU A 165 -10.17 8.90 -5.58
N ILE A 166 -8.84 8.76 -5.56
CA ILE A 166 -7.93 9.88 -5.26
C ILE A 166 -8.18 11.03 -6.24
N VAL A 167 -8.18 10.76 -7.54
CA VAL A 167 -8.39 11.79 -8.57
C VAL A 167 -9.79 12.42 -8.49
N LYS A 168 -10.84 11.66 -8.18
CA LYS A 168 -12.20 12.21 -8.00
C LYS A 168 -12.25 13.21 -6.85
N ASN A 169 -11.52 12.95 -5.77
CA ASN A 169 -11.49 13.81 -4.58
C ASN A 169 -10.43 14.91 -4.63
N PHE A 170 -9.51 14.85 -5.61
CA PHE A 170 -8.54 15.89 -5.86
C PHE A 170 -9.09 16.98 -6.80
N PRO A 171 -8.95 18.28 -6.49
CA PRO A 171 -8.30 18.85 -5.31
C PRO A 171 -9.27 19.29 -4.18
N GLU A 172 -10.54 18.83 -4.21
CA GLU A 172 -11.59 19.32 -3.29
C GLU A 172 -11.37 18.85 -1.85
N TYR A 173 -11.07 17.57 -1.66
CA TYR A 173 -10.88 16.95 -0.34
C TYR A 173 -9.44 16.46 -0.12
N ILE A 174 -8.65 16.37 -1.19
CA ILE A 174 -7.22 16.06 -1.15
C ILE A 174 -6.48 17.29 -1.69
N LEU A 175 -5.71 17.95 -0.83
CA LEU A 175 -4.97 19.18 -1.16
C LEU A 175 -3.71 18.87 -1.95
N GLU A 176 -2.95 17.87 -1.50
CA GLU A 176 -1.69 17.45 -2.12
C GLU A 176 -1.64 15.92 -2.20
N ILE A 177 -1.03 15.41 -3.27
CA ILE A 177 -0.72 14.00 -3.43
C ILE A 177 0.80 13.85 -3.51
N ILE A 178 1.39 13.23 -2.50
CA ILE A 178 2.79 12.84 -2.47
C ILE A 178 2.86 11.37 -2.88
N CYS A 179 3.42 11.09 -4.04
CA CYS A 179 3.45 9.77 -4.66
C CYS A 179 4.89 9.24 -4.74
N LEU A 180 5.10 8.10 -4.11
CA LEU A 180 6.36 7.38 -4.06
C LEU A 180 6.45 6.27 -5.14
N ASN A 181 5.40 6.10 -5.95
CA ASN A 181 5.35 5.09 -7.00
C ASN A 181 5.97 5.63 -8.27
N TRP A 182 6.65 4.77 -9.04
CA TRP A 182 7.14 5.16 -10.37
C TRP A 182 6.05 5.14 -11.44
N ASP A 183 5.00 4.33 -11.28
CA ASP A 183 3.94 4.18 -12.29
C ASP A 183 3.17 5.48 -12.56
N ASN A 184 2.39 5.53 -13.64
CA ASN A 184 1.62 6.70 -14.07
C ASN A 184 0.10 6.54 -13.84
N LEU A 185 -0.32 5.69 -12.90
CA LEU A 185 -1.73 5.28 -12.79
C LEU A 185 -2.64 6.41 -12.26
N ILE A 186 -2.14 7.32 -11.43
CA ILE A 186 -2.89 8.51 -10.98
C ILE A 186 -3.10 9.48 -12.15
N GLU A 187 -2.07 9.69 -12.96
CA GLU A 187 -2.10 10.55 -14.14
C GLU A 187 -3.06 9.99 -15.20
N ARG A 188 -3.03 8.68 -15.42
CA ARG A 188 -3.98 7.98 -16.29
C ARG A 188 -5.40 8.06 -15.76
N ALA A 189 -5.62 7.95 -14.45
CA ALA A 189 -6.93 8.16 -13.84
C ALA A 189 -7.44 9.60 -14.04
N ALA A 190 -6.56 10.60 -13.92
CA ALA A 190 -6.88 12.01 -14.20
C ALA A 190 -7.31 12.20 -15.66
N LYS A 191 -6.58 11.59 -16.60
CA LYS A 191 -6.93 11.60 -18.02
C LYS A 191 -8.27 10.91 -18.29
N GLU A 192 -8.52 9.73 -17.72
CA GLU A 192 -9.81 9.02 -17.85
C GLU A 192 -11.00 9.85 -17.33
N LEU A 193 -10.78 10.67 -16.29
CA LEU A 193 -11.80 11.51 -15.66
C LEU A 193 -11.84 12.95 -16.20
N ASN A 194 -11.10 13.26 -17.27
CA ASN A 194 -10.96 14.61 -17.85
C ASN A 194 -10.58 15.67 -16.80
N LYS A 195 -9.75 15.31 -15.83
CA LYS A 195 -9.24 16.22 -14.79
C LYS A 195 -7.81 16.64 -15.11
N VAL A 196 -7.53 17.92 -14.88
CA VAL A 196 -6.17 18.46 -14.93
C VAL A 196 -5.51 18.23 -13.57
N ILE A 197 -4.31 17.64 -13.59
CA ILE A 197 -3.47 17.48 -12.41
C ILE A 197 -2.11 18.11 -12.69
N HIS A 198 -1.68 19.03 -11.83
CA HIS A 198 -0.34 19.59 -11.92
C HIS A 198 0.63 18.59 -11.30
N LYS A 199 1.59 18.10 -12.10
CA LYS A 199 2.57 17.11 -11.67
C LYS A 199 3.96 17.76 -11.53
N VAL A 200 4.68 17.38 -10.49
CA VAL A 200 6.10 17.72 -10.29
C VAL A 200 6.86 16.41 -10.10
N ASN A 201 7.82 16.12 -10.96
CA ASN A 201 8.63 14.90 -10.94
C ASN A 201 10.14 15.17 -10.92
N GLU A 202 10.54 16.44 -10.77
CA GLU A 202 11.92 16.87 -10.60
C GLU A 202 11.97 18.24 -9.89
N ASP A 203 13.14 18.66 -9.43
CA ASP A 203 13.35 19.96 -8.80
C ASP A 203 13.20 21.10 -9.81
N THR A 204 12.04 21.75 -9.79
CA THR A 204 11.71 22.88 -10.67
C THR A 204 11.00 24.00 -9.92
N ILE A 205 10.91 25.18 -10.54
CA ILE A 205 10.16 26.29 -9.97
C ILE A 205 8.66 25.99 -10.08
N VAL A 206 8.01 25.83 -8.93
CA VAL A 206 6.56 25.58 -8.81
C VAL A 206 5.81 26.89 -8.53
N LYS A 207 4.77 27.19 -9.30
CA LYS A 207 4.01 28.47 -9.21
C LYS A 207 2.55 28.32 -8.80
N ASN A 208 1.93 27.20 -9.13
CA ASN A 208 0.57 26.84 -8.73
C ASN A 208 0.57 26.25 -7.30
N GLU A 209 -0.60 25.78 -6.88
CA GLU A 209 -0.84 24.97 -5.68
C GLU A 209 -1.46 23.64 -6.08
N ARG A 210 -1.48 22.68 -5.14
CA ARG A 210 -2.16 21.38 -5.28
C ARG A 210 -1.54 20.55 -6.39
N TYR A 211 -0.49 19.83 -6.05
CA TYR A 211 0.25 19.00 -6.99
C TYR A 211 0.15 17.51 -6.68
N LEU A 212 0.43 16.75 -7.73
CA LEU A 212 0.98 15.40 -7.64
C LEU A 212 2.51 15.50 -7.62
N TRP A 213 3.11 15.23 -6.47
CA TRP A 213 4.55 15.17 -6.26
C TRP A 213 5.06 13.75 -6.48
N LYS A 214 6.00 13.54 -7.41
CA LYS A 214 6.53 12.23 -7.80
C LYS A 214 7.98 12.09 -7.32
N PHE A 215 8.15 11.87 -6.02
CA PHE A 215 9.47 11.94 -5.38
C PHE A 215 10.46 10.85 -5.81
N HIS A 216 9.96 9.68 -6.21
CA HIS A 216 10.83 8.55 -6.56
C HIS A 216 11.10 8.41 -8.05
N GLY A 217 10.66 9.39 -8.84
CA GLY A 217 10.72 9.32 -10.30
C GLY A 217 9.37 8.94 -10.91
N ASP A 218 9.39 8.81 -12.22
CA ASP A 218 8.20 8.75 -13.04
C ASP A 218 8.49 7.90 -14.28
N VAL A 219 7.62 6.94 -14.55
CA VAL A 219 7.72 6.04 -15.69
C VAL A 219 7.61 6.77 -17.02
N GLU A 220 7.03 7.97 -17.04
CA GLU A 220 7.01 8.83 -18.23
C GLU A 220 8.30 9.68 -18.37
N ASN A 221 9.13 9.75 -17.33
CA ASN A 221 10.45 10.39 -17.37
C ASN A 221 11.57 9.35 -17.16
N ILE A 222 11.81 8.55 -18.20
CA ILE A 222 12.78 7.45 -18.17
C ILE A 222 14.21 7.95 -17.90
N GLU A 223 14.58 9.10 -18.47
CA GLU A 223 15.92 9.67 -18.32
C GLU A 223 16.13 10.35 -16.96
N GLY A 224 15.03 10.74 -16.29
CA GLY A 224 15.05 11.36 -14.98
C GLY A 224 15.58 10.46 -13.85
N ARG A 225 15.84 11.06 -12.70
CA ARG A 225 16.27 10.34 -11.49
C ARG A 225 15.13 9.43 -11.00
N TRP A 226 15.46 8.18 -10.73
CA TRP A 226 14.58 7.25 -10.02
C TRP A 226 15.22 6.92 -8.68
N VAL A 227 14.41 6.88 -7.63
CA VAL A 227 14.83 6.43 -6.30
C VAL A 227 14.44 4.97 -6.17
N PHE A 228 15.42 4.08 -6.01
CA PHE A 228 15.23 2.65 -5.91
C PHE A 228 14.90 2.20 -4.46
N PRO A 229 14.31 1.00 -4.26
CA PRO A 229 13.78 0.58 -2.95
C PRO A 229 14.79 0.45 -1.81
N ASP A 230 16.08 0.35 -2.12
CA ASP A 230 17.18 0.27 -1.17
C ASP A 230 17.83 1.64 -0.88
N GLU A 231 17.33 2.72 -1.48
CA GLU A 231 17.76 4.08 -1.20
C GLU A 231 17.00 4.67 0.00
N LYS A 232 17.51 5.79 0.53
CA LYS A 232 16.92 6.47 1.70
C LYS A 232 15.66 7.29 1.41
N GLY A 233 15.20 7.33 0.16
CA GLY A 233 14.20 8.29 -0.30
C GLY A 233 14.81 9.57 -0.88
N TYR A 234 13.96 10.43 -1.44
CA TYR A 234 14.34 11.79 -1.86
C TYR A 234 13.14 12.73 -1.74
N VAL A 235 13.36 13.97 -1.31
CA VAL A 235 12.35 15.02 -1.29
C VAL A 235 12.88 16.21 -2.08
N PHE A 236 12.06 16.74 -2.97
CA PHE A 236 12.43 17.91 -3.78
C PHE A 236 12.66 19.15 -2.91
N ASN A 237 13.74 19.88 -3.16
CA ASN A 237 13.98 21.18 -2.55
C ASN A 237 12.84 22.14 -2.89
N CYS A 238 12.34 22.09 -4.13
CA CYS A 238 11.20 22.94 -4.52
C CYS A 238 9.91 22.60 -3.76
N PHE A 239 9.76 21.38 -3.24
CA PHE A 239 8.66 21.00 -2.36
C PHE A 239 8.82 21.59 -0.96
N LEU A 240 10.04 21.61 -0.43
CA LEU A 240 10.33 22.26 0.86
C LEU A 240 10.07 23.77 0.79
N ASP A 241 10.52 24.40 -0.29
CA ASP A 241 10.23 25.81 -0.58
C ASP A 241 8.72 26.06 -0.76
N TYR A 242 8.04 25.14 -1.46
CA TYR A 242 6.59 25.18 -1.64
C TYR A 242 5.85 25.17 -0.30
N ILE A 243 6.14 24.20 0.58
CA ILE A 243 5.54 24.09 1.92
C ILE A 243 5.74 25.37 2.71
N LYS A 244 6.96 25.93 2.68
CA LYS A 244 7.30 27.14 3.42
C LYS A 244 6.52 28.34 2.89
N ARG A 245 6.44 28.49 1.56
CA ARG A 245 5.76 29.59 0.89
C ARG A 245 4.24 29.56 1.06
N THR A 246 3.62 28.38 0.98
CA THR A 246 2.17 28.21 1.12
C THR A 246 1.72 28.10 2.57
N GLU A 247 2.67 28.12 3.51
CA GLU A 247 2.44 27.87 4.93
C GLU A 247 1.65 26.57 5.16
N LEU A 248 1.84 25.55 4.32
CA LEU A 248 1.08 24.30 4.39
C LEU A 248 1.21 23.64 5.76
N ARG A 249 2.39 23.75 6.38
CA ARG A 249 2.67 23.30 7.77
C ARG A 249 1.94 24.09 8.87
N ASN A 250 1.28 25.19 8.57
CA ASN A 250 0.46 25.93 9.52
C ASN A 250 -1.04 25.65 9.32
N GLN A 251 -1.41 24.97 8.23
CA GLN A 251 -2.79 24.64 7.92
C GLN A 251 -3.24 23.37 8.67
N MET A 252 -4.54 23.30 8.95
CA MET A 252 -5.18 22.12 9.50
C MET A 252 -5.60 21.20 8.36
N PHE A 253 -5.12 19.95 8.36
CA PHE A 253 -5.46 18.91 7.41
C PHE A 253 -5.33 17.54 8.07
N ILE A 254 -5.92 16.51 7.44
CA ILE A 254 -5.70 15.12 7.82
C ILE A 254 -4.59 14.53 6.96
N PHE A 255 -3.57 13.94 7.58
CA PHE A 255 -2.51 13.27 6.82
C PHE A 255 -2.85 11.79 6.66
N VAL A 256 -2.84 11.29 5.42
CA VAL A 256 -3.21 9.91 5.11
C VAL A 256 -2.09 9.22 4.35
N ILE A 257 -1.53 8.18 4.94
CA ILE A 257 -0.46 7.36 4.37
C ILE A 257 -1.07 6.06 3.85
N VAL A 258 -0.93 5.78 2.55
CA VAL A 258 -1.58 4.64 1.89
C VAL A 258 -0.55 3.72 1.27
N GLY A 259 -0.49 2.47 1.75
CA GLY A 259 0.30 1.42 1.10
C GLY A 259 1.81 1.69 1.10
N TYR A 260 2.32 2.44 2.08
CA TYR A 260 3.74 2.75 2.23
C TYR A 260 4.29 2.13 3.52
N SER A 261 5.51 1.58 3.45
CA SER A 261 6.14 0.86 4.57
C SER A 261 6.95 1.75 5.51
N GLU A 262 7.13 3.03 5.19
CA GLU A 262 7.83 4.00 6.06
C GLU A 262 9.27 3.59 6.39
N ARG A 263 9.99 3.03 5.40
CA ARG A 263 11.38 2.57 5.58
C ARG A 263 12.42 3.62 5.18
N GLU A 264 12.02 4.62 4.41
CA GLU A 264 12.92 5.62 3.83
C GLU A 264 13.06 6.80 4.79
N GLU A 265 14.27 6.95 5.33
CA GLU A 265 14.65 7.97 6.31
C GLU A 265 14.33 9.38 5.82
N GLU A 266 14.69 9.72 4.57
CA GLU A 266 14.47 11.06 4.00
C GLU A 266 12.98 11.41 3.91
N ILE A 267 12.13 10.45 3.55
CA ILE A 267 10.67 10.64 3.50
C ILE A 267 10.12 10.82 4.91
N TYR A 268 10.62 10.04 5.87
CA TYR A 268 10.18 10.16 7.25
C TYR A 268 10.53 11.52 7.84
N GLU A 269 11.80 11.94 7.75
CA GLU A 269 12.31 13.16 8.36
C GLU A 269 11.74 14.43 7.72
N ASN A 270 11.58 14.45 6.39
CA ASN A 270 11.18 15.67 5.69
C ASN A 270 9.67 15.79 5.45
N ILE A 271 8.93 14.67 5.46
CA ILE A 271 7.48 14.63 5.17
C ILE A 271 6.68 14.15 6.38
N ILE A 272 6.91 12.91 6.82
CA ILE A 272 6.03 12.26 7.79
C ILE A 272 6.14 12.94 9.14
N HIS A 273 7.36 13.08 9.66
CA HIS A 273 7.58 13.68 10.96
C HIS A 273 7.05 15.12 11.02
N PRO A 274 7.35 16.03 10.07
CA PRO A 274 6.84 17.39 10.14
C PRO A 274 5.32 17.47 9.97
N PHE A 275 4.71 16.67 9.08
CA PHE A 275 3.26 16.71 8.90
C PHE A 275 2.51 16.08 10.09
N GLU A 276 3.07 15.04 10.71
CA GLU A 276 2.44 14.35 11.83
C GLU A 276 2.69 15.06 13.18
N LYS A 277 3.85 15.69 13.39
CA LYS A 277 4.31 16.17 14.70
C LYS A 277 4.44 17.69 14.81
N GLU A 278 4.48 18.44 13.71
CA GLU A 278 4.79 19.88 13.72
C GLU A 278 3.72 20.74 13.01
N PRO A 279 2.68 21.23 13.74
CA PRO A 279 2.19 20.72 15.02
C PRO A 279 1.61 19.31 14.92
N PRO A 280 1.31 18.64 16.06
CA PRO A 280 0.70 17.32 16.06
C PRO A 280 -0.62 17.29 15.27
N ARG A 281 -0.73 16.36 14.30
CA ARG A 281 -1.93 16.19 13.46
C ARG A 281 -2.44 14.76 13.46
N PRO A 282 -3.77 14.55 13.31
CA PRO A 282 -4.31 13.24 13.01
C PRO A 282 -3.69 12.68 11.72
N THR A 283 -2.94 11.59 11.86
CA THR A 283 -2.28 10.90 10.76
C THR A 283 -2.74 9.47 10.71
N PHE A 284 -3.39 9.07 9.62
CA PHE A 284 -3.93 7.74 9.42
C PHE A 284 -3.08 6.94 8.45
N ARG A 285 -2.87 5.67 8.75
CA ARG A 285 -2.13 4.72 7.91
C ARG A 285 -3.08 3.64 7.40
N ILE A 286 -3.02 3.35 6.12
CA ILE A 286 -3.81 2.31 5.46
C ILE A 286 -2.86 1.26 4.91
N GLY A 287 -3.02 0.01 5.33
CA GLY A 287 -2.19 -1.10 4.87
C GLY A 287 -2.72 -2.46 5.30
N LEU A 288 -1.93 -3.51 5.08
CA LEU A 288 -2.36 -4.89 5.30
C LEU A 288 -1.76 -5.52 6.57
N ASN A 289 -1.11 -4.76 7.45
CA ASN A 289 -0.52 -5.33 8.67
C ASN A 289 -1.60 -5.63 9.72
N LEU A 290 -2.01 -6.90 9.82
CA LEU A 290 -3.00 -7.39 10.79
C LEU A 290 -2.56 -7.21 12.26
N GLU A 291 -1.27 -7.16 12.55
CA GLU A 291 -0.77 -6.97 13.92
C GLU A 291 -1.14 -5.58 14.47
N ARG A 292 -1.34 -4.61 13.58
CA ARG A 292 -1.67 -3.21 13.90
C ARG A 292 -3.18 -2.94 13.97
N LEU A 293 -4.03 -3.98 13.89
CA LEU A 293 -5.48 -3.84 13.85
C LEU A 293 -6.06 -3.02 15.02
N HIS A 294 -5.43 -3.11 16.20
CA HIS A 294 -5.85 -2.44 17.42
C HIS A 294 -5.38 -0.99 17.53
N GLU A 295 -4.46 -0.53 16.66
CA GLU A 295 -3.97 0.85 16.70
C GLU A 295 -5.07 1.82 16.22
N GLU A 296 -5.27 2.91 16.95
CA GLU A 296 -6.34 3.89 16.69
C GLU A 296 -6.29 4.46 15.26
N ASN A 297 -5.08 4.83 14.81
CA ASN A 297 -4.85 5.50 13.54
C ASN A 297 -4.30 4.57 12.44
N TYR A 298 -4.37 3.24 12.64
CA TYR A 298 -4.08 2.27 11.58
C TYR A 298 -5.38 1.61 11.13
N ILE A 299 -5.63 1.69 9.82
CA ILE A 299 -6.77 1.06 9.18
C ILE A 299 -6.24 -0.10 8.34
N VAL A 300 -6.56 -1.31 8.79
CA VAL A 300 -6.16 -2.51 8.06
C VAL A 300 -7.14 -2.74 6.90
N GLY A 301 -6.63 -2.90 5.68
CA GLY A 301 -7.43 -3.27 4.53
C GLY A 301 -6.78 -2.89 3.19
N PRO A 302 -7.29 -3.43 2.06
CA PRO A 302 -6.83 -3.07 0.73
C PRO A 302 -7.16 -1.60 0.45
N ALA A 303 -6.27 -0.89 -0.25
CA ALA A 303 -6.44 0.53 -0.48
C ALA A 303 -7.74 0.85 -1.24
N ASP A 304 -8.13 0.03 -2.20
CA ASP A 304 -9.34 0.19 -3.01
C ASP A 304 -10.62 0.05 -2.19
N PHE A 305 -10.65 -0.95 -1.31
CA PHE A 305 -11.74 -1.14 -0.38
C PHE A 305 -11.83 0.02 0.62
N ILE A 306 -10.74 0.36 1.31
CA ILE A 306 -10.76 1.39 2.37
C ILE A 306 -11.02 2.78 1.80
N LEU A 307 -10.45 3.13 0.65
CA LEU A 307 -10.68 4.45 0.05
C LEU A 307 -12.14 4.68 -0.34
N LYS A 308 -12.90 3.64 -0.74
CA LYS A 308 -14.37 3.74 -0.92
C LYS A 308 -15.09 4.13 0.38
N GLN A 309 -14.57 3.67 1.51
CA GLN A 309 -15.17 3.92 2.82
C GLN A 309 -14.79 5.30 3.38
N ILE A 310 -13.61 5.83 3.07
CA ILE A 310 -13.14 7.07 3.72
C ILE A 310 -13.24 8.33 2.85
N LEU A 311 -13.23 8.19 1.52
CA LEU A 311 -13.29 9.35 0.64
C LEU A 311 -14.74 9.80 0.38
N PRO A 312 -15.04 11.10 0.49
CA PRO A 312 -16.37 11.66 0.25
C PRO A 312 -16.64 11.78 -1.25
N VAL A 313 -16.79 10.65 -1.95
CA VAL A 313 -17.23 10.65 -3.34
C VAL A 313 -18.73 10.98 -3.38
N LYS A 314 -19.09 12.02 -4.14
CA LYS A 314 -20.49 12.32 -4.52
C LYS A 314 -20.91 11.51 -5.74
#